data_AF-A0A924VRE5-F1
#
_entry.id   AF-A0A924VRE5-F1
#
_cell.length_a   1.000
_cell.length_b   1.000
_cell.length_c   1.000
_cell.angle_alpha   90.00
_cell.angle_beta   90.00
_cell.angle_gamma   90.00
#
_symmetry.space_group_name_H-M   'P 1'
#
loop_
_entity.id
_entity.type
_entity.pdbx_description
1 polymer ?
#
loop_
_entity_poly.entity_id
_entity_poly.type
_entity_poly.pdbx_seq_one_letter_code
_entity_poly.pdbx_strand_id
1 'polypeptide(L)' 'AYVIFHDATLREIATGTPTTLVELGTMSGVGENKLAKYGEAILEVLAG' A
#
# COMPACT_ATOMS: atom_id res chain seq x y z
N ALA A 1 -18.62 7.60 -2.93
CA ALA A 1 -17.66 6.95 -2.02
C ALA A 1 -16.28 7.05 -2.65
N TYR A 2 -15.30 7.60 -1.95
CA TYR A 2 -13.93 7.74 -2.46
C TYR A 2 -13.06 6.69 -1.77
N VAL A 3 -12.69 5.65 -2.52
CA VAL A 3 -11.86 4.55 -2.02
C VAL A 3 -10.50 4.69 -2.67
N ILE A 4 -9.49 5.06 -1.87
CA ILE A 4 -8.11 5.23 -2.36
C ILE A 4 -7.52 3.85 -2.65
N PHE A 5 -7.71 2.89 -1.75
CA PHE A 5 -7.32 1.49 -1.91
C PHE A 5 -8.54 0.60 -1.68
N HIS A 6 -8.75 -0.37 -2.55
CA HIS A 6 -9.78 -1.37 -2.33
C HIS A 6 -9.45 -2.20 -1.09
N ASP A 7 -10.48 -2.70 -0.41
CA ASP A 7 -10.32 -3.58 0.76
C ASP A 7 -9.41 -4.78 0.48
N ALA A 8 -9.46 -5.32 -0.76
CA ALA A 8 -8.58 -6.40 -1.19
C ALA A 8 -7.10 -6.01 -1.07
N THR A 9 -6.72 -4.85 -1.61
CA THR A 9 -5.34 -4.33 -1.57
C THR A 9 -4.90 -4.00 -0.15
N LEU A 10 -5.77 -3.35 0.64
CA LEU A 10 -5.46 -3.02 2.04
C LEU A 10 -5.22 -4.29 2.88
N ARG A 11 -6.05 -5.32 2.65
CA ARG A 11 -5.88 -6.61 3.32
C ARG A 11 -4.58 -7.28 2.92
N GLU A 12 -4.24 -7.25 1.63
CA GLU A 12 -3.01 -7.83 1.10
C GLU A 12 -1.77 -7.12 1.70
N ILE A 13 -1.77 -5.79 1.75
CA ILE A 13 -0.73 -4.98 2.40
C ILE A 13 -0.62 -5.34 3.89
N ALA A 14 -1.74 -5.41 4.61
CA ALA A 14 -1.74 -5.74 6.03
C ALA A 14 -1.23 -7.16 6.32
N THR A 15 -1.50 -8.12 5.43
CA THR A 15 -0.99 -9.50 5.57
C THR A 15 0.44 -9.68 5.09
N GLY A 16 0.87 -8.92 4.07
CA GLY A 16 2.20 -8.99 3.49
C GLY A 16 3.25 -8.17 4.24
N THR A 17 2.81 -7.21 5.06
CA THR A 17 3.67 -6.29 5.83
C THR A 17 4.87 -5.78 5.01
N PRO A 18 4.63 -5.19 3.82
CA PRO A 18 5.71 -4.73 2.96
C PRO A 18 6.54 -3.68 3.70
N THR A 19 7.85 -3.84 3.71
CA THR A 19 8.77 -2.89 4.38
C THR A 19 9.42 -1.93 3.40
N THR A 20 9.12 -2.06 2.10
CA THR A 20 9.65 -1.20 1.05
C THR A 20 8.57 -0.77 0.05
N LEU A 21 8.80 0.36 -0.63
CA LEU A 21 7.92 0.84 -1.69
C LEU A 21 7.83 -0.14 -2.85
N VAL A 22 8.90 -0.89 -3.12
CA VAL A 22 8.92 -1.88 -4.20
C VAL A 22 7.94 -3.00 -3.89
N GLU A 23 7.94 -3.53 -2.66
CA GLU A 23 6.98 -4.57 -2.26
C GLU A 23 5.54 -4.06 -2.26
N LEU A 24 5.32 -2.83 -1.78
CA LEU A 24 4.02 -2.18 -1.89
C LEU A 24 3.55 -2.02 -3.33
N GLY A 25 4.46 -1.74 -4.26
CA GLY A 25 4.19 -1.62 -5.69
C GLY A 25 3.90 -2.96 -6.39
N THR A 26 4.30 -4.08 -5.80
CA THR A 26 3.94 -5.43 -6.30
C THR A 26 2.52 -5.85 -5.91
N MET A 27 1.90 -5.18 -4.94
CA MET A 27 0.55 -5.49 -4.47
C MET A 27 -0.52 -5.13 -5.51
N SER A 28 -1.47 -6.02 -5.72
CA SER A 28 -2.53 -5.82 -6.71
C SER A 28 -3.45 -4.66 -6.32
N GLY A 29 -3.46 -3.60 -7.13
CA GLY A 29 -4.27 -2.39 -6.91
C GLY A 29 -3.49 -1.17 -6.39
N VAL A 30 -2.19 -1.31 -6.16
CA VAL A 30 -1.29 -0.18 -5.86
C VAL A 30 -0.66 0.32 -7.16
N GLY A 31 -1.31 1.29 -7.81
CA GLY A 31 -0.74 1.94 -9.00
C GLY A 31 0.42 2.90 -8.64
N GLU A 32 1.32 3.16 -9.59
CA GLU A 32 2.53 4.00 -9.40
C GLU A 32 2.22 5.38 -8.79
N ASN A 33 1.13 6.02 -9.20
CA ASN A 33 0.71 7.32 -8.65
C ASN A 33 0.31 7.24 -7.16
N LYS A 34 -0.36 6.15 -6.77
CA LYS A 34 -0.76 5.94 -5.37
C LYS A 34 0.45 5.51 -4.54
N LEU A 35 1.32 4.68 -5.11
CA LEU A 35 2.58 4.29 -4.47
C LEU A 35 3.46 5.50 -4.18
N ALA A 36 3.64 6.39 -5.15
CA ALA A 36 4.48 7.57 -4.98
C ALA A 36 3.89 8.57 -3.96
N LYS A 37 2.57 8.66 -3.81
CA LYS A 37 1.92 9.57 -2.86
C LYS A 37 1.70 8.97 -1.47
N TYR A 38 1.34 7.70 -1.40
CA TYR A 38 0.88 7.05 -0.17
C TYR A 38 1.81 5.93 0.29
N GLY A 39 2.74 5.47 -0.53
CA GLY A 39 3.63 4.37 -0.18
C GLY A 39 4.47 4.68 1.07
N GLU A 40 5.04 5.89 1.17
CA GLU A 40 5.78 6.31 2.37
C GLU A 40 4.86 6.33 3.61
N ALA A 41 3.66 6.90 3.49
CA ALA A 41 2.69 6.92 4.58
C ALA A 41 2.24 5.51 5.01
N ILE A 42 2.06 4.59 4.07
CA ILE A 42 1.71 3.20 4.38
C ILE A 42 2.87 2.50 5.09
N LEU A 43 4.11 2.69 4.61
CA LEU A 43 5.30 2.14 5.28
C LEU A 43 5.45 2.69 6.70
N GLU A 44 5.17 3.98 6.90
CA GLU A 44 5.21 4.61 8.22
C GLU A 44 4.16 4.02 9.16
N VAL A 45 2.94 3.77 8.66
CA VAL A 45 1.87 3.10 9.41
C VAL A 45 2.21 1.63 9.72
N LEU A 46 2.89 0.93 8.80
CA LEU A 46 3.33 -0.46 9.00
C LEU A 46 4.55 -0.58 9.93
N ALA A 47 5.38 0.46 10.01
CA ALA A 47 6.56 0.51 10.85
C ALA A 47 6.28 0.96 12.30
N GLY A 48 5.07 1.46 12.58
CA GLY A 48 4.60 1.83 13.91
C GLY A 48 4.08 0.64 14.71
#